data_AF-A0A352GIT3-F1
#
_entry.id   AF-A0A352GIT3-F1
#
_cell.length_a   1.000
_cell.length_b   1.000
_cell.length_c   1.000
_cell.angle_alpha   90.00
_cell.angle_beta   90.00
_cell.angle_gamma   90.00
#
_symmetry.space_group_name_H-M   'P 1'
#
loop_
_entity.id
_entity.type
_entity.pdbx_description
1 polymer ?
#
loop_
_entity_poly.entity_id
_entity_poly.type
_entity_poly.pdbx_seq_one_letter_code
_entity_poly.pdbx_strand_id
1 'polypeptide(L)' 'MLTFADIESAAEVLKGIAVVTPVLESPLLNAALGFRLRIKAEPLR' A
#
# COMPACT_ATOMS: atom_id res chain seq x y z
N MET A 1 16.09 -17.82 -7.39
CA MET A 1 14.63 -17.78 -7.19
C MET A 1 14.35 -16.56 -6.35
N LEU A 2 13.43 -15.68 -6.76
CA LEU A 2 13.02 -14.53 -5.95
C LEU A 2 12.19 -15.03 -4.75
N THR A 3 12.44 -14.48 -3.57
CA THR A 3 11.83 -14.86 -2.29
C THR A 3 11.25 -13.64 -1.57
N PHE A 4 10.52 -13.86 -0.48
CA PHE A 4 10.06 -12.76 0.37
C PHE A 4 11.20 -11.91 0.94
N ALA A 5 12.34 -12.53 1.26
CA ALA A 5 13.51 -11.83 1.78
C ALA A 5 14.10 -10.82 0.77
N ASP A 6 13.94 -11.07 -0.54
CA ASP A 6 14.35 -10.13 -1.57
C ASP A 6 13.46 -8.87 -1.57
N ILE A 7 12.16 -9.02 -1.25
CA ILE A 7 11.21 -7.91 -1.10
C ILE A 7 11.54 -7.08 0.14
N GLU A 8 11.85 -7.74 1.27
CA GLU A 8 12.26 -7.06 2.51
C GLU A 8 13.57 -6.27 2.30
N SER A 9 14.54 -6.89 1.62
CA SER A 9 15.80 -6.23 1.27
C SER A 9 15.58 -5.01 0.40
N ALA A 10 14.69 -5.09 -0.60
CA ALA A 10 14.33 -3.96 -1.44
C ALA A 10 13.61 -2.85 -0.66
N ALA A 11 12.75 -3.20 0.30
CA ALA A 11 12.08 -2.22 1.15
C ALA A 11 13.07 -1.43 2.03
N GLU A 12 14.08 -2.08 2.58
CA GLU A 12 15.14 -1.40 3.33
C GLU A 12 15.99 -0.47 2.45
N VAL A 13 16.31 -0.88 1.22
CA VAL A 13 17.02 -0.02 0.26
C VAL A 13 16.24 1.26 -0.05
N LEU A 14 14.90 1.17 -0.14
CA LEU A 14 14.03 2.29 -0.46
C LEU A 14 13.70 3.20 0.75
N LYS A 15 14.11 2.83 1.96
CA LYS A 15 13.79 3.54 3.19
C LYS A 15 14.38 4.95 3.20
N GLY A 16 13.51 5.94 3.40
CA GLY A 16 13.88 7.36 3.35
C GLY A 16 13.96 7.96 1.94
N ILE A 17 13.77 7.15 0.89
CA ILE A 17 13.73 7.59 -0.51
C ILE A 17 12.30 7.49 -1.06
N ALA A 18 11.61 6.39 -0.78
CA ALA A 18 10.24 6.17 -1.22
C ALA A 18 9.23 6.90 -0.32
N VAL A 19 8.19 7.47 -0.94
CA VAL A 19 7.03 8.00 -0.22
C VAL A 19 6.25 6.85 0.40
N VAL A 20 6.03 6.91 1.72
CA VAL A 20 5.14 5.97 2.41
C VAL A 20 3.69 6.39 2.11
N THR A 21 3.14 5.83 1.04
CA THR A 21 1.77 6.14 0.60
C THR A 21 0.73 5.71 1.65
N PRO A 22 -0.31 6.51 1.90
CA PRO A 22 -1.32 6.19 2.90
C PRO A 22 -2.19 5.01 2.47
N VAL A 23 -2.84 4.39 3.46
CA VAL A 23 -3.97 3.50 3.25
C VAL A 23 -5.25 4.29 3.47
N LEU A 24 -5.99 4.53 2.40
CA LEU A 24 -7.23 5.29 2.41
C LEU A 24 -8.44 4.37 2.58
N GLU A 25 -9.53 4.96 3.05
CA GLU A 25 -10.83 4.33 3.20
C GLU A 25 -11.93 5.36 2.88
N SER A 26 -13.04 4.89 2.29
CA SER A 26 -14.20 5.74 1.99
C SER A 26 -15.48 5.07 2.50
N PRO A 27 -16.23 5.70 3.42
CA PRO A 27 -17.51 5.18 3.89
C PRO A 27 -18.52 4.97 2.75
N LEU A 28 -18.49 5.83 1.73
CA LEU A 28 -19.36 5.71 0.56
C LEU A 28 -19.04 4.44 -0.25
N LEU A 29 -17.75 4.17 -0.48
CA LEU A 29 -17.34 2.96 -1.21
C LEU A 29 -17.63 1.69 -0.41
N ASN A 30 -17.40 1.72 0.91
CA ASN A 30 -17.72 0.59 1.77
C ASN A 30 -19.21 0.22 1.69
N ALA A 31 -20.09 1.22 1.75
CA ALA A 31 -21.53 1.03 1.66
C ALA A 31 -21.94 0.48 0.28
N ALA A 32 -21.35 1.00 -0.80
CA ALA A 32 -21.65 0.55 -2.15
C ALA A 32 -21.17 -0.89 -2.45
N LEU A 33 -20.06 -1.31 -1.86
CA LEU A 33 -19.44 -2.62 -2.08
C LEU A 33 -19.91 -3.71 -1.11
N GLY A 34 -20.53 -3.33 0.01
CA GLY A 34 -20.96 -4.26 1.05
C GLY A 34 -19.82 -4.84 1.90
N PHE A 35 -18.60 -4.29 1.79
CA PHE A 35 -17.45 -4.65 2.61
C PHE A 35 -16.53 -3.45 2.84
N ARG A 36 -15.59 -3.58 3.79
CA ARG A 36 -14.60 -2.55 4.07
C ARG A 36 -13.46 -2.59 3.05
N LEU A 37 -13.39 -1.58 2.19
CA LEU A 37 -12.32 -1.41 1.21
C LEU A 37 -11.18 -0.57 1.79
N ARG A 38 -9.94 -1.09 1.70
CA ARG A 38 -8.71 -0.34 1.99
C ARG A 38 -7.93 -0.13 0.70
N ILE A 39 -7.56 1.12 0.41
CA ILE A 39 -6.89 1.51 -0.83
C ILE A 39 -5.46 1.94 -0.50
N LYS A 40 -4.45 1.23 -1.03
CA LYS A 40 -3.06 1.67 -0.99
C LYS A 40 -2.84 2.73 -2.06
N ALA A 41 -2.68 3.99 -1.66
CA ALA A 41 -2.75 5.14 -2.56
C ALA A 41 -1.43 5.40 -3.32
N GLU A 42 -0.98 4.42 -4.11
CA GLU A 42 0.23 4.49 -4.92
C GLU A 42 0.31 5.64 -5.95
N PRO A 43 -0.79 6.25 -6.45
CA PRO A 43 -0.71 7.46 -7.25
C PRO A 43 -0.21 8.71 -6.50
N LEU A 44 -0.11 8.66 -5.17
CA LEU A 44 0.42 9.73 -4.32
C LEU A 44 1.93 9.60 -4.04
N ARG A 45 2.58 8.61 -4.66
CA ARG A 45 4.02 8.37 -4.49
C ARG A 45 4.88 9.42 -5.20
#